data_AF-A0A958CA24-F1
#
_entry.id   AF-A0A958CA24-F1
#
_cell.length_a   1.000
_cell.length_b   1.000
_cell.length_c   1.000
_cell.angle_alpha   90.00
_cell.angle_beta   90.00
_cell.angle_gamma   90.00
#
_symmetry.space_group_name_H-M   'P 1'
#
loop_
_entity.id
_entity.type
_entity.pdbx_description
1 polymer ?
#
loop_
_entity_poly.entity_id
_entity_poly.type
_entity_poly.pdbx_seq_one_letter_code
_entity_poly.pdbx_strand_id
1 'polypeptide(L)'
;LQPAPWLPGDGLERWYALLEDAKRSLHGGHYAAASGAALAMLDLDDGVSPTPYRLLAQARAGQGDWPAARAAAEAEVVSGHYPTMCFLGAPQASSAEQRLLRHAAQIFGFAIVDLPRLFAGDGADALPGRRLFMDYCHLTVEGVHQAAAGMAAAALEAL
;
A
#
# COMPACT_ATOMS: atom_id res chain seq x y z
N LEU A 1 -0.16 -11.77 -4.29
CA LEU A 1 -1.32 -11.95 -3.38
C LEU A 1 -0.90 -13.00 -2.37
N GLN A 2 -1.22 -12.80 -1.09
CA GLN A 2 -1.06 -13.81 -0.03
C GLN A 2 -2.27 -14.76 -0.01
N PRO A 3 -2.11 -16.01 0.42
CA PRO A 3 -3.24 -16.93 0.55
C PRO A 3 -4.22 -16.49 1.65
N ALA A 4 -5.39 -17.12 1.68
CA ALA A 4 -6.33 -16.96 2.79
C ALA A 4 -5.73 -17.51 4.09
N PRO A 5 -6.13 -16.97 5.26
CA PRO A 5 -5.91 -17.66 6.53
C PRO A 5 -6.76 -18.93 6.60
N TRP A 6 -6.60 -19.70 7.68
CA TRP A 6 -7.53 -20.79 7.97
C TRP A 6 -8.92 -20.22 8.29
N LEU A 7 -9.93 -20.68 7.55
CA LEU A 7 -11.33 -20.28 7.73
C LEU A 7 -12.18 -21.54 7.97
N PRO A 8 -13.11 -21.54 8.94
CA PRO A 8 -13.93 -22.70 9.25
C PRO A 8 -14.99 -22.98 8.18
N GLY A 9 -15.49 -24.22 8.14
CA GLY A 9 -16.60 -24.61 7.27
C GLY A 9 -16.28 -24.42 5.78
N ASP A 10 -17.17 -23.72 5.07
CA ASP A 10 -17.04 -23.35 3.65
C ASP A 10 -16.27 -22.03 3.43
N GLY A 11 -15.72 -21.44 4.49
CA GLY A 11 -15.10 -20.12 4.44
C GLY A 11 -13.94 -20.02 3.43
N LEU A 12 -13.11 -21.07 3.33
CA LEU A 12 -12.00 -21.07 2.37
C LEU A 12 -12.48 -21.07 0.91
N GLU A 13 -13.50 -21.88 0.60
CA GLU A 13 -14.11 -21.94 -0.73
C GLU A 13 -14.72 -20.59 -1.11
N ARG A 14 -15.51 -20.02 -0.18
CA ARG A 14 -16.14 -18.70 -0.36
C ARG A 14 -15.10 -17.60 -0.56
N TRP A 15 -14.01 -17.62 0.20
CA TRP A 15 -12.94 -16.62 0.07
C TRP A 15 -12.28 -16.68 -1.31
N TYR A 16 -11.97 -17.87 -1.82
CA TYR A 16 -11.38 -18.02 -3.16
C TYR A 16 -12.36 -17.71 -4.29
N ALA A 17 -13.65 -18.01 -4.13
CA ALA A 17 -14.68 -17.58 -5.08
C ALA A 17 -14.72 -16.05 -5.18
N LEU A 18 -14.75 -15.35 -4.04
CA LEU A 18 -14.70 -13.88 -3.99
C LEU A 18 -13.41 -13.32 -4.58
N LEU A 19 -12.26 -13.97 -4.37
CA LEU A 19 -10.99 -13.58 -4.97
C LEU A 19 -11.06 -13.61 -6.50
N GLU A 20 -11.56 -14.69 -7.09
CA GLU A 20 -11.67 -14.81 -8.54
C GLU A 20 -12.68 -13.82 -9.12
N ASP A 21 -13.79 -13.57 -8.43
CA ASP A 21 -14.76 -12.54 -8.81
C ASP A 21 -14.14 -11.14 -8.78
N ALA A 22 -13.44 -10.79 -7.69
CA ALA A 22 -12.74 -9.52 -7.57
C ALA A 22 -11.71 -9.31 -8.70
N LYS A 23 -10.89 -10.32 -8.99
CA LYS A 23 -9.91 -10.29 -10.09
C LYS A 23 -10.56 -10.10 -11.45
N ARG A 24 -11.65 -10.83 -11.72
CA ARG A 24 -12.41 -10.74 -12.97
C ARG A 24 -13.03 -9.36 -13.12
N SER A 25 -13.65 -8.83 -12.06
CA SER A 25 -14.23 -7.49 -12.04
C SER A 25 -13.17 -6.40 -12.26
N LEU A 26 -11.99 -6.51 -11.62
CA LEU A 26 -10.88 -5.57 -11.86
C LEU A 26 -10.42 -5.60 -13.32
N HIS A 27 -10.22 -6.79 -13.88
CA HIS A 27 -9.80 -6.94 -15.28
C HIS A 27 -10.83 -6.37 -16.26
N GLY A 28 -12.12 -6.49 -15.95
CA GLY A 28 -13.22 -5.91 -16.73
C GLY A 28 -13.49 -4.43 -16.48
N GLY A 29 -12.74 -3.75 -15.60
CA GLY A 29 -13.00 -2.36 -15.22
C GLY A 29 -14.27 -2.15 -14.38
N HIS A 30 -14.86 -3.23 -13.85
CA HIS A 30 -16.03 -3.20 -12.98
C HIS A 30 -15.63 -2.91 -11.54
N TYR A 31 -15.08 -1.72 -11.31
CA TYR A 31 -14.41 -1.40 -10.05
C TYR A 31 -15.34 -1.47 -8.83
N ALA A 32 -16.61 -1.08 -8.95
CA ALA A 32 -17.56 -1.17 -7.83
C ALA A 32 -17.81 -2.62 -7.40
N ALA A 33 -17.95 -3.53 -8.37
CA ALA A 33 -18.10 -4.96 -8.09
C ALA A 33 -16.82 -5.55 -7.45
N ALA A 34 -15.64 -5.15 -7.94
CA ALA A 34 -14.37 -5.53 -7.35
C ALA A 34 -14.23 -5.05 -5.89
N SER A 35 -14.64 -3.81 -5.59
CA SER A 35 -14.66 -3.32 -4.21
C SER A 35 -15.62 -4.13 -3.33
N GLY A 36 -16.81 -4.47 -3.84
CA GLY A 36 -17.78 -5.30 -3.10
C GLY A 36 -17.22 -6.68 -2.74
N ALA A 37 -16.61 -7.36 -3.71
CA ALA A 37 -15.98 -8.66 -3.48
C ALA A 37 -14.81 -8.57 -2.49
N ALA A 38 -13.93 -7.56 -2.63
CA ALA A 38 -12.81 -7.36 -1.70
C ALA A 38 -13.28 -7.05 -0.26
N LEU A 39 -14.33 -6.25 -0.09
CA LEU A 39 -14.92 -5.98 1.22
C LEU A 39 -15.54 -7.24 1.84
N ALA A 40 -16.20 -8.08 1.04
CA ALA A 40 -16.73 -9.36 1.51
C ALA A 40 -15.62 -10.34 1.93
N MET A 41 -14.45 -10.30 1.27
CA MET A 41 -13.29 -11.08 1.71
C MET A 41 -12.76 -10.60 3.05
N LEU A 42 -12.67 -9.27 3.26
CA LEU A 42 -12.24 -8.67 4.52
C LEU A 42 -13.19 -9.03 5.68
N ASP A 43 -14.50 -9.02 5.43
CA ASP A 43 -15.50 -9.44 6.41
C ASP A 43 -15.38 -10.92 6.76
N LEU A 44 -15.00 -11.76 5.78
CA LEU A 44 -14.85 -13.20 5.97
C LEU A 44 -13.54 -13.58 6.68
N ASP A 45 -12.47 -12.82 6.50
CA ASP A 45 -11.14 -13.11 7.05
C ASP A 45 -10.70 -12.17 8.18
N ASP A 46 -11.62 -11.37 8.72
CA ASP A 46 -11.41 -10.35 9.75
C ASP A 46 -10.29 -9.34 9.40
N GLY A 47 -10.04 -9.13 8.10
CA GLY A 47 -8.97 -8.25 7.60
C GLY A 47 -7.56 -8.76 7.87
N VAL A 48 -7.40 -10.06 8.11
CA VAL A 48 -6.08 -10.66 8.40
C VAL A 48 -5.25 -10.82 7.14
N SER A 49 -5.88 -11.09 5.98
CA SER A 49 -5.15 -11.22 4.72
C SER A 49 -4.84 -9.84 4.11
N PRO A 50 -3.62 -9.60 3.58
CA PRO A 50 -3.33 -8.39 2.80
C PRO A 50 -3.93 -8.40 1.39
N THR A 51 -4.31 -9.58 0.87
CA THR A 51 -4.83 -9.73 -0.49
C THR A 51 -6.09 -8.90 -0.78
N PRO A 52 -7.14 -8.94 0.05
CA PRO A 52 -8.32 -8.12 -0.17
C PRO A 52 -8.02 -6.62 -0.20
N TYR A 53 -7.11 -6.14 0.66
CA TYR A 53 -6.71 -4.73 0.67
C TYR A 53 -6.04 -4.29 -0.63
N ARG A 54 -5.21 -5.15 -1.25
CA ARG A 54 -4.65 -4.86 -2.59
C ARG A 54 -5.73 -4.68 -3.64
N LEU A 55 -6.70 -5.60 -3.66
CA LEU A 55 -7.82 -5.57 -4.61
C LEU A 55 -8.68 -4.33 -4.39
N LEU A 56 -8.94 -3.98 -3.12
CA LEU A 56 -9.68 -2.80 -2.73
C LEU A 56 -8.96 -1.52 -3.16
N ALA A 57 -7.64 -1.43 -2.94
CA ALA A 57 -6.83 -0.28 -3.35
C ALA A 57 -6.90 -0.05 -4.86
N GLN A 58 -6.75 -1.12 -5.66
CA GLN A 58 -6.87 -1.05 -7.11
C GLN A 58 -8.28 -0.66 -7.56
N ALA A 59 -9.31 -1.22 -6.94
CA ALA A 59 -10.70 -0.91 -7.26
C ALA A 59 -11.04 0.55 -6.94
N ARG A 60 -10.61 1.07 -5.79
CA ARG A 60 -10.83 2.48 -5.40
C ARG A 60 -10.07 3.44 -6.30
N ALA A 61 -8.83 3.10 -6.67
CA ALA A 61 -8.07 3.88 -7.65
C ALA A 61 -8.79 3.93 -9.01
N GLY A 62 -9.32 2.79 -9.48
CA GLY A 62 -10.12 2.73 -10.70
C GLY A 62 -11.41 3.56 -10.66
N GLN A 63 -11.97 3.79 -9.46
CA GLN A 63 -13.12 4.69 -9.24
C GLN A 63 -12.72 6.17 -9.14
N GLY A 64 -11.42 6.48 -9.10
CA GLY A 64 -10.91 7.83 -8.80
C GLY A 64 -11.01 8.21 -7.32
N ASP A 65 -11.34 7.27 -6.42
CA ASP A 65 -11.35 7.48 -4.97
C ASP A 65 -9.94 7.25 -4.40
N TRP A 66 -9.07 8.21 -4.66
CA TRP A 66 -7.66 8.15 -4.26
C TRP A 66 -7.42 8.12 -2.75
N PRO A 67 -8.17 8.87 -1.91
CA PRO A 67 -8.07 8.74 -0.46
C PRO A 67 -8.36 7.32 0.02
N ALA A 68 -9.44 6.68 -0.46
CA ALA A 68 -9.75 5.31 -0.08
C ALA A 68 -8.75 4.29 -0.66
N ALA A 69 -8.26 4.53 -1.88
CA ALA A 69 -7.23 3.69 -2.49
C ALA A 69 -5.94 3.70 -1.65
N ARG A 70 -5.53 4.87 -1.17
CA ARG A 70 -4.38 5.04 -0.29
C ARG A 70 -4.59 4.34 1.05
N ALA A 71 -5.73 4.57 1.70
CA ALA A 71 -6.04 3.91 2.97
C ALA A 71 -5.99 2.38 2.84
N ALA A 72 -6.53 1.82 1.75
CA ALA A 72 -6.46 0.39 1.48
C ALA A 72 -5.03 -0.11 1.20
N ALA A 73 -4.23 0.63 0.45
CA ALA A 73 -2.82 0.28 0.19
C ALA A 73 -1.97 0.29 1.48
N GLU A 74 -2.21 1.25 2.38
CA GLU A 74 -1.58 1.31 3.69
C GLU A 74 -2.04 0.14 4.59
N ALA A 75 -3.34 -0.19 4.58
CA ALA A 75 -3.88 -1.32 5.33
C ALA A 75 -3.33 -2.68 4.83
N GLU A 76 -3.05 -2.81 3.53
CA GLU A 76 -2.33 -3.96 2.98
C GLU A 76 -0.94 -4.13 3.62
N VAL A 77 -0.16 -3.05 3.73
CA VAL A 77 1.17 -3.09 4.34
C VAL A 77 1.05 -3.47 5.81
N VAL A 78 0.09 -2.87 6.52
CA VAL A 78 -0.14 -3.15 7.94
C VAL A 78 -0.68 -4.56 8.18
N SER A 79 -1.46 -5.16 7.28
CA SER A 79 -1.95 -6.55 7.46
C SER A 79 -0.88 -7.61 7.13
N GLY A 80 0.27 -7.20 6.58
CA GLY A 80 1.38 -8.08 6.21
C GLY A 80 2.17 -8.73 7.37
N HIS A 81 1.70 -8.67 8.62
CA HIS A 81 2.44 -9.12 9.82
C HIS A 81 2.75 -10.63 9.89
N TYR A 82 2.15 -11.44 9.02
CA TYR A 82 2.48 -12.86 8.90
C TYR A 82 2.56 -13.27 7.43
N PRO A 83 3.70 -13.03 6.73
CA PRO A 83 3.89 -13.62 5.42
C PRO A 83 4.04 -15.12 5.65
N THR A 84 2.95 -15.88 5.44
CA THR A 84 2.95 -17.35 5.46
C THR A 84 4.02 -17.93 4.53
N MET A 85 4.48 -17.13 3.57
CA MET A 85 5.67 -17.35 2.77
C MET A 85 6.85 -16.56 3.37
N CYS A 86 7.57 -17.14 4.34
CA CYS A 86 8.74 -16.57 5.05
C CYS A 86 9.90 -16.03 4.16
N PHE A 87 9.75 -16.07 2.83
CA PHE A 87 10.73 -15.61 1.83
C PHE A 87 10.29 -14.35 1.05
N LEU A 88 9.10 -13.81 1.30
CA LEU A 88 8.52 -12.68 0.54
C LEU A 88 8.33 -11.40 1.36
N GLY A 89 8.86 -11.33 2.58
CA GLY A 89 8.87 -10.12 3.38
C GLY A 89 9.85 -9.10 2.80
N ALA A 90 9.43 -8.36 1.78
CA ALA A 90 10.06 -7.08 1.47
C ALA A 90 10.09 -6.23 2.77
N PRO A 91 11.19 -5.53 3.09
CA PRO A 91 11.19 -4.60 4.21
C PRO A 91 10.05 -3.60 3.99
N GLN A 92 9.08 -3.62 4.90
CA GLN A 92 7.95 -2.73 4.90
C GLN A 92 8.11 -1.77 6.07
N ALA A 93 7.86 -0.49 5.83
CA ALA A 93 7.74 0.52 6.87
C ALA A 93 6.25 0.81 7.07
N SER A 94 5.65 0.13 8.03
CA SER A 94 4.29 0.37 8.49
C SER A 94 4.10 1.84 8.90
N SER A 95 2.84 2.30 8.92
CA SER A 95 2.53 3.66 9.36
C SER A 95 2.98 3.94 10.80
N ALA A 96 3.07 2.90 11.65
CA ALA A 96 3.60 3.02 13.01
C ALA A 96 5.11 3.29 13.01
N GLU A 97 5.89 2.54 12.23
CA GLU A 97 7.34 2.75 12.10
C GLU A 97 7.67 4.11 11.48
N GLN A 98 6.93 4.53 10.45
CA GLN A 98 7.11 5.86 9.87
C GLN A 98 6.83 6.98 10.88
N ARG A 99 5.79 6.85 11.71
CA ARG A 99 5.52 7.82 12.79
C ARG A 99 6.63 7.82 13.83
N LEU A 100 7.13 6.65 14.22
CA LEU A 100 8.22 6.52 15.18
C LEU A 100 9.50 7.18 14.66
N LEU A 101 9.86 6.94 13.40
CA LEU A 101 11.03 7.57 12.77
C LEU A 101 10.90 9.10 12.71
N ARG A 102 9.72 9.61 12.32
CA ARG A 102 9.42 11.06 12.34
C ARG A 102 9.57 11.66 13.72
N HIS A 103 8.99 11.00 14.73
CA HIS A 103 9.06 11.47 16.10
C HIS A 103 10.48 11.44 16.67
N ALA A 104 11.23 10.37 16.42
CA ALA A 104 12.61 10.25 16.87
C ALA A 104 13.49 11.35 16.25
N ALA A 105 13.36 11.63 14.96
CA ALA A 105 14.12 12.70 14.34
C ALA A 105 13.80 14.08 14.93
N GLN A 106 12.54 14.34 15.27
CA GLN A 106 12.16 15.57 15.99
C GLN A 106 12.84 15.66 17.36
N ILE A 107 12.87 14.57 18.13
CA ILE A 107 13.52 14.53 19.46
C ILE A 107 15.02 14.78 19.35
N PHE A 108 15.67 14.14 18.39
CA PHE A 108 17.13 14.16 18.26
C PHE A 108 17.66 15.24 17.32
N GLY A 109 16.78 16.07 16.75
CA GLY A 109 17.17 17.16 15.83
C GLY A 109 17.70 16.67 14.49
N PHE A 110 17.32 15.49 14.04
CA PHE A 110 17.69 15.00 12.70
C PHE A 110 16.76 15.59 11.63
N ALA A 111 17.34 16.00 10.50
CA ALA A 111 16.57 16.30 9.30
C ALA A 111 15.97 15.03 8.72
N ILE A 112 14.72 15.10 8.26
CA ILE A 112 14.03 14.01 7.54
C ILE A 112 13.70 14.45 6.12
N VAL A 113 14.03 13.59 5.17
CA VAL A 113 13.45 13.62 3.82
C VAL A 113 12.29 12.64 3.77
N ASP A 114 11.07 13.16 3.87
CA ASP A 114 9.83 12.36 3.85
C ASP A 114 9.43 12.06 2.40
N LEU A 115 9.90 10.94 1.86
CA LEU A 115 9.61 10.53 0.48
C LEU A 115 8.10 10.37 0.19
N PRO A 116 7.27 9.76 1.06
CA PRO A 116 5.82 9.77 0.87
C PRO A 116 5.22 11.17 0.67
N ARG A 117 5.66 12.15 1.45
CA ARG A 117 5.23 13.55 1.29
C ARG A 117 5.80 14.17 0.01
N LEU A 118 7.08 13.93 -0.29
CA LEU A 118 7.76 14.48 -1.47
C LEU A 118 7.13 13.97 -2.77
N PHE A 119 6.83 12.67 -2.86
CA PHE A 119 6.28 12.02 -4.05
C PHE A 119 4.79 12.25 -4.23
N ALA A 120 4.07 12.72 -3.21
CA ALA A 120 2.69 13.17 -3.36
C ALA A 120 2.59 14.42 -4.27
N GLY A 121 3.65 15.24 -4.36
CA GLY A 121 3.63 16.50 -5.12
C GLY A 121 2.61 17.51 -4.57
N ASP A 122 2.16 18.44 -5.43
CA ASP A 122 1.16 19.48 -5.07
C ASP A 122 -0.30 18.98 -5.05
N GLY A 123 -0.53 17.71 -5.41
CA GLY A 123 -1.86 17.11 -5.47
C GLY A 123 -2.00 15.95 -4.49
N ALA A 124 -2.95 16.04 -3.56
CA ALA A 124 -3.25 14.98 -2.59
C ALA A 124 -3.86 13.71 -3.22
N ASP A 125 -4.05 13.71 -4.55
CA ASP A 125 -5.05 12.89 -5.22
C ASP A 125 -4.47 11.80 -6.11
N ALA A 126 -3.21 11.38 -5.93
CA ALA A 126 -2.69 10.22 -6.66
C ALA A 126 -1.69 9.41 -5.84
N LEU A 127 -1.83 8.08 -5.90
CA LEU A 127 -0.78 7.18 -5.42
C LEU A 127 0.47 7.34 -6.31
N PRO A 128 1.67 7.43 -5.72
CA PRO A 128 2.88 7.50 -6.52
C PRO A 128 3.04 6.17 -7.26
N GLY A 129 2.96 6.26 -8.58
CA GLY A 129 2.91 5.09 -9.46
C GLY A 129 4.24 4.80 -10.16
N ARG A 130 4.13 4.08 -11.29
CA ARG A 130 5.27 3.63 -12.12
C ARG A 130 6.16 4.74 -12.68
N ARG A 131 5.71 6.00 -12.60
CA ARG A 131 6.54 7.16 -12.92
C ARG A 131 7.73 7.27 -11.97
N LEU A 132 7.50 7.07 -10.66
CA LEU A 132 8.51 7.25 -9.62
C LEU A 132 9.11 5.93 -9.14
N PHE A 133 8.35 4.83 -9.24
CA PHE A 133 8.75 3.50 -8.78
C PHE A 133 8.89 2.51 -9.94
N MET A 134 10.04 1.84 -10.02
CA MET A 134 10.25 0.74 -10.96
C MET A 134 9.61 -0.55 -10.43
N ASP A 135 9.79 -0.81 -9.13
CA ASP A 135 9.16 -1.89 -8.38
C ASP A 135 8.91 -1.44 -6.93
N TYR A 136 8.78 -2.37 -5.98
CA TYR A 136 8.41 -2.04 -4.60
C TYR A 136 9.49 -1.26 -3.83
N CYS A 137 10.77 -1.35 -4.20
CA CYS A 137 11.87 -0.67 -3.48
C CYS A 137 12.78 0.14 -4.40
N HIS A 138 12.79 -0.13 -5.70
CA HIS A 138 13.61 0.60 -6.65
C HIS A 138 12.85 1.78 -7.24
N LEU A 139 13.48 2.96 -7.21
CA LEU A 139 13.00 4.16 -7.87
C LEU A 139 13.37 4.14 -9.35
N THR A 140 12.56 4.81 -10.18
CA THR A 140 12.97 5.17 -11.54
C THR A 140 14.07 6.25 -11.48
N VAL A 141 14.70 6.55 -12.62
CA VAL A 141 15.63 7.68 -12.73
C VAL A 141 14.98 8.98 -12.24
N GLU A 142 13.73 9.22 -12.59
CA GLU A 142 12.97 10.37 -12.11
C GLU A 142 12.76 10.35 -10.59
N GLY A 143 12.38 9.21 -10.02
CA GLY A 143 12.24 9.05 -8.57
C GLY A 143 13.57 9.30 -7.83
N VAL A 144 14.68 8.80 -8.36
CA VAL A 144 16.03 9.05 -7.81
C VAL A 144 16.36 10.54 -7.82
N HIS A 145 16.11 11.25 -8.93
CA HIS A 145 16.37 12.69 -9.00
C HIS A 145 15.54 13.49 -8.01
N GLN A 146 14.25 13.16 -7.84
CA GLN A 146 13.41 13.83 -6.84
C GLN A 146 13.90 13.58 -5.41
N ALA A 147 14.19 12.32 -5.07
CA ALA A 147 14.74 11.97 -3.75
C ALA A 147 16.08 12.68 -3.48
N ALA A 148 16.98 12.70 -4.47
CA ALA A 148 18.27 13.38 -4.37
C ALA A 148 18.12 14.90 -4.18
N ALA A 149 17.18 15.54 -4.88
CA ALA A 149 16.89 16.96 -4.70
C ALA A 149 16.39 17.27 -3.28
N GLY A 150 15.50 16.42 -2.73
CA GLY A 150 15.04 16.55 -1.35
C GLY A 150 16.16 16.39 -0.31
N MET A 151 17.07 15.43 -0.53
CA MET A 151 18.26 15.25 0.31
C MET A 151 19.22 16.43 0.24
N ALA A 152 19.47 16.96 -0.96
CA ALA A 152 20.34 18.12 -1.13
C ALA A 152 19.77 19.37 -0.45
N ALA A 153 18.46 19.63 -0.59
CA ALA A 153 17.79 20.74 0.08
C ALA A 153 17.90 20.63 1.62
N ALA A 154 17.60 19.46 2.18
CA ALA A 154 17.70 19.23 3.62
C ALA A 154 19.13 19.37 4.15
N ALA A 155 20.13 18.94 3.37
CA ALA A 155 21.54 19.08 3.75
C ALA A 155 22.00 20.56 3.74
N LEU A 156 21.51 21.36 2.80
CA LEU A 156 21.82 22.79 2.72
C LEU A 156 21.17 23.59 3.85
N GLU A 157 19.96 23.23 4.28
CA GLU A 157 19.29 23.86 5.43
C GLU A 157 19.96 23.56 6.78
N ALA A 158 20.79 22.51 6.84
CA ALA A 158 21.49 22.10 8.04
C ALA A 158 22.90 22.72 8.19
N LEU A 159 23.35 23.50 7.20
CA LEU A 159 24.63 24.24 7.22
C LEU A 159 24.44 25.67 7.74
#